data_AF-A0A8J8J623-F1
#
_entry.id   AF-A0A8J8J623-F1
#
_cell.length_a   1.000
_cell.length_b   1.000
_cell.length_c   1.000
_cell.angle_alpha   90.00
_cell.angle_beta   90.00
_cell.angle_gamma   90.00
#
_symmetry.space_group_name_H-M   'P 1'
#
loop_
_entity.id
_entity.type
_entity.pdbx_description
1 polymer ?
#
loop_
_entity_poly.entity_id
_entity_poly.type
_entity_poly.pdbx_seq_one_letter_code
_entity_poly.pdbx_strand_id
1 'polypeptide(L)'
;MERVPKLYVEGKREECVENGRAARECVIIDGNVEVWLKKGDAVPDFIGEKAKFLIKEVYDRFYLYVDRTTNRMSADAVLVLPDGRTRIYLRKGDELMLLPVEGFTKTLIANVGNRVRTGDAFAAVTTRKGEVHYLKPPRNGTVVFIDEITNRPHYVYYILPEE
;
A
#
# COMPACT_ATOMS: atom_id res chain seq x y z
N MET A 1 -2.77 -19.16 5.94
CA MET A 1 -2.11 -18.06 5.21
C MET A 1 -3.02 -16.84 5.32
N GLU A 2 -2.56 -15.79 5.98
CA GLU A 2 -3.21 -14.48 5.85
C GLU A 2 -3.17 -14.08 4.37
N ARG A 3 -4.30 -13.60 3.85
CA ARG A 3 -4.35 -13.10 2.48
C ARG A 3 -3.62 -11.77 2.46
N VAL A 4 -2.71 -11.59 1.51
CA VAL A 4 -2.04 -10.29 1.29
C VAL A 4 -3.01 -9.31 0.62
N PRO A 5 -2.89 -8.00 0.88
CA PRO A 5 -3.63 -6.99 0.14
C PRO A 5 -3.36 -7.08 -1.38
N LYS A 6 -4.30 -6.61 -2.19
CA LYS A 6 -4.05 -6.38 -3.61
C LYS A 6 -3.59 -4.94 -3.82
N LEU A 7 -2.55 -4.76 -4.62
CA LEU A 7 -2.04 -3.45 -5.01
C LEU A 7 -2.44 -3.16 -6.45
N TYR A 8 -2.97 -1.96 -6.69
CA TYR A 8 -3.20 -1.41 -8.01
C TYR A 8 -2.46 -0.08 -8.11
N VAL A 9 -1.66 0.12 -9.16
CA VAL A 9 -0.83 1.34 -9.31
C VAL A 9 -1.07 1.97 -10.67
N GLU A 10 -1.06 3.30 -10.71
CA GLU A 10 -1.20 4.10 -11.92
C GLU A 10 -0.20 3.64 -13.00
N GLY A 11 -0.74 3.35 -14.18
CA GLY A 11 0.01 2.98 -15.36
C GLY A 11 -0.71 3.42 -16.62
N LYS A 12 -0.29 2.89 -17.76
CA LYS A 12 -0.81 3.34 -19.06
C LYS A 12 -2.10 2.63 -19.45
N ARG A 13 -2.91 3.29 -20.30
CA ARG A 13 -4.14 2.70 -20.83
C ARG A 13 -3.88 1.40 -21.56
N GLU A 14 -2.83 1.34 -22.37
CA GLU A 14 -2.48 0.19 -23.22
C GLU A 14 -2.08 -1.04 -22.39
N GLU A 15 -1.69 -0.83 -21.13
CA GLU A 15 -1.36 -1.91 -20.22
C GLU A 15 -2.60 -2.55 -19.57
N CYS A 16 -3.66 -1.76 -19.39
CA CYS A 16 -4.93 -2.21 -18.85
C CYS A 16 -5.90 -2.65 -19.95
N VAL A 17 -5.89 -2.01 -21.12
CA VAL A 17 -6.87 -2.19 -22.20
C VAL A 17 -6.21 -2.62 -23.51
N GLU A 18 -6.67 -3.75 -24.04
CA GLU A 18 -6.28 -4.30 -25.33
C GLU A 18 -7.54 -4.72 -26.11
N ASN A 19 -7.72 -4.20 -27.33
CA ASN A 19 -8.89 -4.49 -28.19
C ASN A 19 -10.25 -4.27 -27.49
N GLY A 20 -10.38 -3.19 -26.71
CA GLY A 20 -11.61 -2.86 -25.97
C GLY A 20 -11.90 -3.76 -24.76
N ARG A 21 -10.96 -4.62 -24.38
CA ARG A 21 -11.06 -5.52 -23.23
C ARG A 21 -9.90 -5.32 -22.26
N ALA A 22 -10.11 -5.71 -21.01
CA ALA A 22 -9.05 -5.67 -20.02
C ALA A 22 -7.97 -6.71 -20.33
N ALA A 23 -6.74 -6.28 -20.60
CA ALA A 23 -5.59 -7.14 -20.86
C ALA A 23 -5.12 -7.88 -19.58
N ARG A 24 -5.33 -7.24 -18.41
CA ARG A 24 -5.06 -7.78 -17.07
C ARG A 24 -6.03 -7.20 -16.04
N GLU A 25 -5.94 -7.65 -14.79
CA GLU A 25 -6.76 -7.10 -13.71
C GLU A 25 -6.34 -5.63 -13.46
N CYS A 26 -7.27 -4.70 -13.59
CA CYS A 26 -7.03 -3.28 -13.41
C CYS A 26 -8.30 -2.58 -12.89
N VAL A 27 -8.12 -1.37 -12.38
CA VAL A 27 -9.22 -0.46 -12.04
C VAL A 27 -9.09 0.81 -12.88
N ILE A 28 -10.20 1.21 -13.48
CA ILE A 28 -10.32 2.46 -14.22
C ILE A 28 -11.06 3.44 -13.31
N ILE A 29 -10.48 4.63 -13.09
CA ILE A 29 -11.08 5.71 -12.31
C ILE A 29 -11.38 6.87 -13.25
N ASP A 30 -12.66 7.19 -13.44
CA ASP A 30 -13.11 8.31 -14.25
C ASP A 30 -14.04 9.22 -13.43
N GLY A 31 -13.52 10.36 -12.98
CA GLY A 31 -14.19 11.22 -12.02
C GLY A 31 -14.51 10.46 -10.72
N ASN A 32 -15.79 10.26 -10.45
CA ASN A 32 -16.31 9.57 -9.26
C ASN A 32 -16.66 8.09 -9.53
N VAL A 33 -16.43 7.60 -10.74
CA VAL A 33 -16.77 6.23 -11.13
C VAL A 33 -15.51 5.35 -11.10
N GLU A 34 -15.64 4.18 -10.48
CA GLU A 34 -14.60 3.16 -10.48
C GLU A 34 -15.10 1.90 -11.19
N VAL A 35 -14.36 1.46 -12.20
CA VAL A 35 -14.65 0.23 -12.93
C VAL A 35 -13.54 -0.79 -12.65
N TRP A 36 -13.90 -1.84 -11.92
CA TRP A 36 -12.99 -2.92 -11.54
C TRP A 36 -13.09 -4.06 -12.54
N LEU A 37 -12.04 -4.26 -13.32
CA LEU A 37 -12.01 -5.21 -14.42
C LEU A 37 -11.10 -6.38 -14.11
N LYS A 38 -11.58 -7.59 -14.37
CA LYS A 38 -10.75 -8.79 -14.50
C LYS A 38 -10.25 -8.91 -15.93
N LYS A 39 -9.19 -9.70 -16.13
CA LYS A 39 -8.70 -10.02 -17.46
C LYS A 39 -9.83 -10.56 -18.35
N GLY A 40 -10.01 -9.95 -19.52
CA GLY A 40 -11.03 -10.32 -20.51
C GLY A 40 -12.36 -9.57 -20.40
N ASP A 41 -12.60 -8.84 -19.30
CA ASP A 41 -13.81 -8.04 -19.12
C ASP A 41 -13.88 -6.93 -20.18
N ALA A 42 -15.09 -6.61 -20.63
CA ALA A 42 -15.31 -5.52 -21.58
C ALA A 42 -15.13 -4.17 -20.88
N VAL A 43 -14.40 -3.25 -21.51
CA VAL A 43 -14.28 -1.88 -21.02
C VAL A 43 -15.56 -1.12 -21.39
N PRO A 44 -16.23 -0.44 -20.45
CA PRO A 44 -17.43 0.32 -20.76
C PRO A 44 -17.16 1.49 -21.72
N ASP A 45 -18.10 1.76 -22.63
CA ASP A 45 -17.96 2.81 -23.65
C ASP A 45 -17.95 4.23 -23.08
N PHE A 46 -18.45 4.42 -21.85
CA PHE A 46 -18.50 5.72 -21.20
C PHE A 46 -17.15 6.20 -20.63
N ILE A 47 -16.10 5.36 -20.66
CA ILE A 47 -14.79 5.72 -20.13
C ILE A 47 -14.15 6.83 -20.98
N GLY A 48 -13.99 8.01 -20.37
CA GLY A 48 -13.42 9.18 -21.01
C GLY A 48 -11.89 9.13 -21.19
N GLU A 49 -11.35 10.10 -21.92
CA GLU A 49 -9.91 10.21 -22.19
C GLU A 49 -9.08 10.56 -20.95
N LYS A 50 -9.68 11.22 -19.96
CA LYS A 50 -9.02 11.65 -18.72
C LYS A 50 -9.04 10.58 -17.62
N ALA A 51 -9.59 9.41 -17.91
CA ALA A 51 -9.64 8.32 -16.95
C ALA A 51 -8.23 7.87 -16.54
N LYS A 52 -8.05 7.56 -15.26
CA LYS A 52 -6.84 6.95 -14.73
C LYS A 52 -6.95 5.43 -14.80
N PHE A 53 -5.86 4.79 -15.17
CA PHE A 53 -5.77 3.33 -15.26
C PHE A 53 -4.79 2.85 -14.20
N LEU A 54 -5.27 2.08 -13.23
CA LEU A 54 -4.42 1.49 -12.21
C LEU A 54 -4.37 -0.02 -12.40
N ILE A 55 -3.17 -0.55 -12.54
CA ILE A 55 -2.89 -1.92 -12.95
C ILE A 55 -2.55 -2.72 -11.71
N LYS A 56 -3.06 -3.96 -11.62
CA LYS A 56 -2.71 -4.85 -10.52
C LYS A 56 -1.23 -5.19 -10.55
N GLU A 57 -0.57 -4.94 -9.43
CA GLU A 57 0.85 -5.19 -9.19
C GLU A 57 1.06 -6.18 -8.03
N VAL A 58 2.29 -6.65 -7.89
CA VAL A 58 2.69 -7.50 -6.76
C VAL A 58 2.77 -6.62 -5.51
N TYR A 59 1.98 -6.95 -4.49
CA TYR A 59 1.92 -6.18 -3.25
C TYR A 59 3.30 -5.99 -2.57
N ASP A 60 4.12 -7.05 -2.54
CA ASP A 60 5.48 -6.99 -1.95
C ASP A 60 6.42 -6.01 -2.66
N ARG A 61 6.03 -5.48 -3.83
CA ARG A 61 6.78 -4.45 -4.57
C ARG A 61 6.29 -3.03 -4.29
N PHE A 62 5.41 -2.81 -3.32
CA PHE A 62 4.89 -1.49 -2.96
C PHE A 62 6.00 -0.46 -2.75
N TYR A 63 7.12 -0.86 -2.12
CA TYR A 63 8.26 0.01 -1.86
C TYR A 63 8.86 0.66 -3.12
N LEU A 64 8.63 0.11 -4.32
CA LEU A 64 9.09 0.71 -5.59
C LEU A 64 8.32 1.99 -5.95
N TYR A 65 7.13 2.18 -5.37
CA TYR A 65 6.26 3.33 -5.63
C TYR A 65 6.36 4.41 -4.55
N VAL A 66 7.36 4.32 -3.67
CA VAL A 66 7.65 5.30 -2.63
C VAL A 66 9.06 5.84 -2.84
N ASP A 67 9.18 7.14 -3.05
CA ASP A 67 10.48 7.82 -3.04
C ASP A 67 10.99 7.85 -1.59
N ARG A 68 12.03 7.09 -1.30
CA ARG A 68 12.65 6.99 0.03
C ARG A 68 13.42 8.24 0.48
N THR A 69 13.68 9.18 -0.43
CA THR A 69 14.35 10.45 -0.11
C THR A 69 13.35 11.46 0.43
N THR A 70 12.18 11.52 -0.19
CA THR A 70 11.11 12.46 0.16
C THR A 70 10.00 11.83 1.00
N ASN A 71 10.02 10.50 1.14
CA ASN A 71 8.99 9.67 1.73
C ASN A 71 7.61 9.87 1.09
N ARG A 72 7.56 10.10 -0.23
CA ARG A 72 6.30 10.37 -0.95
C ARG A 72 5.96 9.29 -1.96
N MET A 73 4.66 9.06 -2.16
CA MET A 73 4.15 8.24 -3.25
C MET A 73 4.57 8.82 -4.62
N SER A 74 5.13 7.98 -5.49
CA SER A 74 5.56 8.39 -6.84
C SER A 74 4.46 8.29 -7.89
N ALA A 75 3.38 7.57 -7.58
CA ALA A 75 2.23 7.29 -8.44
C ALA A 75 0.95 7.15 -7.60
N ASP A 76 -0.22 7.35 -8.21
CA ASP A 76 -1.48 6.98 -7.57
C ASP A 76 -1.56 5.47 -7.38
N ALA A 77 -2.08 5.01 -6.25
CA ALA A 77 -2.26 3.60 -5.94
C ALA A 77 -3.54 3.35 -5.14
N VAL A 78 -4.09 2.15 -5.30
CA VAL A 78 -5.19 1.64 -4.48
C VAL A 78 -4.80 0.30 -3.89
N LEU A 79 -4.87 0.22 -2.56
CA LEU A 79 -4.73 -1.02 -1.81
C LEU A 79 -6.11 -1.56 -1.50
N VAL A 80 -6.40 -2.80 -1.92
CA VAL A 80 -7.59 -3.53 -1.49
C VAL A 80 -7.18 -4.51 -0.41
N LEU A 81 -7.70 -4.31 0.80
CA LEU A 81 -7.36 -5.14 1.95
C LEU A 81 -7.85 -6.59 1.79
N PRO A 82 -7.35 -7.52 2.63
CA PRO A 82 -7.68 -8.94 2.54
C PRO A 82 -9.17 -9.29 2.67
N ASP A 83 -9.96 -8.39 3.26
CA ASP A 83 -11.42 -8.49 3.37
C ASP A 83 -12.14 -8.29 2.02
N GLY A 84 -11.42 -7.80 0.99
CA GLY A 84 -11.93 -7.52 -0.35
C GLY A 84 -12.86 -6.32 -0.45
N ARG A 85 -13.09 -5.60 0.65
CA ARG A 85 -14.06 -4.50 0.74
C ARG A 85 -13.40 -3.18 1.10
N THR A 86 -12.45 -3.22 2.03
CA THR A 86 -11.76 -2.02 2.48
C THR A 86 -10.70 -1.63 1.47
N ARG A 87 -10.70 -0.33 1.12
CA ARG A 87 -9.80 0.26 0.13
C ARG A 87 -9.06 1.42 0.75
N ILE A 88 -7.77 1.50 0.50
CA ILE A 88 -6.93 2.65 0.87
C ILE A 88 -6.47 3.29 -0.44
N TYR A 89 -6.81 4.56 -0.63
CA TYR A 89 -6.40 5.34 -1.79
C TYR A 89 -5.18 6.15 -1.41
N LEU A 90 -4.14 6.02 -2.22
CA LEU A 90 -2.88 6.74 -2.08
C LEU A 90 -2.72 7.59 -3.33
N ARG A 91 -2.61 8.89 -3.16
CA ARG A 91 -2.36 9.83 -4.27
C ARG A 91 -0.86 10.01 -4.44
N LYS A 92 -0.46 10.25 -5.68
CA LYS A 92 0.88 10.72 -5.98
C LYS A 92 1.19 11.98 -5.16
N GLY A 93 2.32 11.96 -4.47
CA GLY A 93 2.75 13.04 -3.58
C GLY A 93 2.32 12.88 -2.12
N ASP A 94 1.43 11.92 -1.79
CA ASP A 94 1.09 11.60 -0.40
C ASP A 94 2.36 11.25 0.36
N GLU A 95 2.54 11.89 1.52
CA GLU A 95 3.69 11.67 2.39
C GLU A 95 3.42 10.50 3.33
N LEU A 96 4.36 9.57 3.42
CA LEU A 96 4.31 8.40 4.28
C LEU A 96 5.32 8.53 5.41
N MET A 97 4.97 8.06 6.60
CA MET A 97 5.95 7.82 7.66
C MET A 97 6.61 6.47 7.43
N LEU A 98 7.92 6.46 7.23
CA LEU A 98 8.73 5.25 7.13
C LEU A 98 9.38 5.00 8.49
N LEU A 99 8.81 4.06 9.25
CA LEU A 99 9.24 3.77 10.61
C LEU A 99 9.98 2.42 10.65
N PRO A 100 11.31 2.41 10.79
CA PRO A 100 12.08 1.18 10.87
C PRO A 100 11.88 0.49 12.23
N VAL A 101 11.83 -0.83 12.20
CA VAL A 101 11.76 -1.71 13.37
C VAL A 101 13.04 -2.54 13.41
N GLU A 102 14.03 -1.99 14.10
CA GLU A 102 15.38 -2.54 14.17
C GLU A 102 15.69 -3.10 15.56
N GLY A 103 16.34 -4.27 15.61
CA GLY A 103 16.81 -4.87 16.85
C GLY A 103 16.94 -6.38 16.80
N PHE A 104 17.07 -7.00 17.97
CA PHE A 104 17.36 -8.44 18.08
C PHE A 104 16.12 -9.29 17.81
N THR A 105 15.15 -9.30 18.73
CA THR A 105 13.83 -9.92 18.51
C THR A 105 12.80 -8.83 18.24
N LYS A 106 11.93 -9.01 17.25
CA LYS A 106 10.93 -8.02 16.86
C LYS A 106 9.55 -8.65 16.90
N THR A 107 8.59 -7.87 17.36
CA THR A 107 7.19 -8.25 17.41
C THR A 107 6.41 -7.19 16.66
N LEU A 108 5.81 -7.58 15.54
CA LEU A 108 4.88 -6.75 14.78
C LEU A 108 3.54 -6.78 15.53
N ILE A 109 3.01 -5.60 15.89
CA ILE A 109 1.75 -5.49 16.64
C ILE A 109 0.63 -5.04 15.70
N ALA A 110 0.89 -4.00 14.91
CA ALA A 110 -0.04 -3.50 13.90
C ALA A 110 0.19 -4.20 12.56
N ASN A 111 -0.92 -4.57 11.91
CA ASN A 111 -0.94 -5.13 10.56
C ASN A 111 -1.40 -4.08 9.55
N VAL A 112 -1.23 -4.40 8.27
CA VAL A 112 -1.67 -3.56 7.14
C VAL A 112 -3.17 -3.30 7.24
N GLY A 113 -3.57 -2.04 7.04
CA GLY A 113 -4.94 -1.58 7.22
C GLY A 113 -5.31 -1.23 8.66
N ASN A 114 -4.46 -1.53 9.65
CA ASN A 114 -4.71 -1.05 11.01
C ASN A 114 -4.41 0.44 11.13
N ARG A 115 -5.30 1.13 11.83
CA ARG A 115 -5.08 2.50 12.31
C ARG A 115 -4.19 2.45 13.54
N VAL A 116 -3.14 3.26 13.57
CA VAL A 116 -2.22 3.43 14.70
C VAL A 116 -2.30 4.86 15.23
N ARG A 117 -2.12 5.01 16.54
CA ARG A 117 -2.19 6.30 17.24
C ARG A 117 -0.88 6.57 17.96
N THR A 118 -0.53 7.83 18.17
CA THR A 118 0.71 8.26 18.88
C THR A 118 0.91 7.60 20.26
N GLY A 119 -0.17 7.18 20.93
CA GLY A 119 -0.12 6.48 22.21
C GLY A 119 0.12 4.97 22.10
N ASP A 120 -0.24 4.37 20.98
CA ASP A 120 -0.35 2.92 20.79
C ASP A 120 0.91 2.36 20.11
N ALA A 121 1.38 1.23 20.60
CA ALA A 121 2.55 0.58 20.02
C ALA A 121 2.18 -0.11 18.71
N PHE A 122 2.91 0.18 17.63
CA PHE A 122 2.75 -0.53 16.35
C PHE A 122 3.71 -1.73 16.22
N ALA A 123 4.80 -1.72 16.99
CA ALA A 123 5.75 -2.80 17.08
C ALA A 123 6.47 -2.79 18.44
N ALA A 124 7.16 -3.88 18.76
CA ALA A 124 8.06 -3.96 19.90
C ALA A 124 9.40 -4.59 19.50
N VAL A 125 10.47 -4.17 20.17
CA VAL A 125 11.82 -4.68 19.99
C VAL A 125 12.34 -5.17 21.33
N THR A 126 12.81 -6.41 21.38
CA THR A 126 13.49 -6.97 22.55
C THR A 126 14.99 -6.96 22.31
N THR A 127 15.75 -6.37 23.24
CA THR A 127 17.21 -6.34 23.21
C THR A 127 17.81 -7.71 23.54
N ARG A 128 19.11 -7.89 23.29
CA ARG A 128 19.83 -9.11 23.70
C ARG A 128 19.83 -9.34 25.22
N LYS A 129 19.58 -8.28 26.01
CA LYS A 129 19.50 -8.34 27.48
C LYS A 129 18.08 -8.64 27.98
N GLY A 130 17.10 -8.78 27.08
CA GLY A 130 15.70 -9.04 27.44
C GLY A 130 14.85 -7.79 27.71
N GLU A 131 15.40 -6.59 27.53
CA GLU A 131 14.62 -5.34 27.67
C GLU A 131 13.70 -5.16 26.46
N VAL A 132 12.44 -4.77 26.71
CA VAL A 132 11.43 -4.57 25.67
C VAL A 132 11.18 -3.08 25.46
N HIS A 133 11.36 -2.62 24.22
CA HIS A 133 11.04 -1.26 23.79
C HIS A 133 9.84 -1.28 22.85
N TYR A 134 8.80 -0.53 23.21
CA TYR A 134 7.63 -0.34 22.36
C TYR A 134 7.84 0.84 21.42
N LEU A 135 7.61 0.62 20.13
CA LEU A 135 7.67 1.64 19.11
C LEU A 135 6.28 2.22 18.89
N LYS A 136 6.18 3.55 18.99
CA LYS A 136 4.95 4.32 18.82
C LYS A 136 5.10 5.25 17.62
N PRO A 137 4.05 5.46 16.82
CA PRO A 137 4.17 6.34 15.66
C PRO A 137 4.24 7.80 16.14
N PRO A 138 4.94 8.71 15.43
CA PRO A 138 5.03 10.12 15.81
C PRO A 138 3.73 10.90 15.51
N ARG A 139 2.87 10.37 14.62
CA ARG A 139 1.54 10.88 14.29
C ARG A 139 0.56 9.73 14.14
N ASN A 140 -0.74 10.02 14.26
CA ASN A 140 -1.77 9.04 13.92
C ASN A 140 -1.70 8.71 12.43
N GLY A 141 -2.12 7.51 12.05
CA GLY A 141 -2.10 7.09 10.66
C GLY A 141 -2.62 5.68 10.43
N THR A 142 -2.64 5.26 9.18
CA THR A 142 -2.99 3.90 8.77
C THR A 142 -1.78 3.19 8.18
N VAL A 143 -1.50 1.97 8.63
CA VAL A 143 -0.42 1.15 8.07
C VAL A 143 -0.81 0.72 6.65
N VAL A 144 -0.01 1.07 5.64
CA VAL A 144 -0.29 0.75 4.24
C VAL A 144 0.63 -0.32 3.67
N PHE A 145 1.84 -0.45 4.23
CA PHE A 145 2.79 -1.49 3.83
C PHE A 145 3.75 -1.83 4.98
N ILE A 146 4.21 -3.08 5.01
CA ILE A 146 5.26 -3.53 5.92
C ILE A 146 6.28 -4.25 5.04
N ASP A 147 7.46 -3.65 4.92
CA ASP A 147 8.57 -4.18 4.12
C ASP A 147 9.49 -5.03 4.99
N GLU A 148 9.90 -6.21 4.52
CA GLU A 148 10.91 -7.05 5.17
C GLU A 148 12.23 -6.93 4.42
N ILE A 149 13.24 -6.37 5.08
CA ILE A 149 14.57 -6.22 4.47
C ILE A 149 15.26 -7.58 4.52
N THR A 150 15.52 -8.20 3.37
CA THR A 150 15.97 -9.60 3.28
C THR A 150 17.36 -9.86 3.89
N ASN A 151 18.21 -8.84 4.02
CA ASN A 151 19.60 -9.00 4.48
C ASN A 151 19.77 -8.95 6.01
N ARG A 152 18.74 -8.54 6.75
CA ARG A 152 18.65 -8.54 8.22
C ARG A 152 17.18 -8.50 8.55
N PRO A 153 16.65 -9.26 9.53
CA PRO A 153 15.21 -9.34 9.81
C PRO A 153 14.65 -8.02 10.37
N HIS A 154 14.74 -6.93 9.63
CA HIS A 154 14.32 -5.58 9.96
C HIS A 154 13.08 -5.31 9.12
N TYR A 155 12.10 -4.70 9.77
CA TYR A 155 10.87 -4.30 9.10
C TYR A 155 10.85 -2.80 8.94
N VAL A 156 10.20 -2.30 7.89
CA VAL A 156 9.89 -0.88 7.75
C VAL A 156 8.39 -0.76 7.59
N TYR A 157 7.76 -0.05 8.53
CA TYR A 157 6.36 0.32 8.41
C TYR A 157 6.24 1.54 7.52
N TYR A 158 5.33 1.48 6.56
CA TYR A 158 4.89 2.61 5.76
C TYR A 158 3.50 2.97 6.25
N ILE A 159 3.35 4.17 6.78
CA ILE A 159 2.12 4.62 7.42
C ILE A 159 1.67 5.90 6.74
N LEU A 160 0.45 5.90 6.21
CA LEU A 160 -0.21 7.10 5.72
C LEU A 160 -0.68 7.89 6.95
N PRO A 161 -0.10 9.07 7.25
CA PRO A 161 -0.52 9.87 8.39
C PRO A 161 -1.95 10.39 8.20
N GLU A 162 -2.67 10.51 9.31
CA GLU A 162 -3.92 11.28 9.36
C GLU A 162 -3.58 12.78 9.44
N GLU A 163 -4.40 13.61 8.82
CA GLU A 163 -4.38 15.07 8.99
C GLU A 163 -4.72 15.45 10.43
#